data_AF-A0A966SUH9-F1
#
_entry.id   AF-A0A966SUH9-F1
#
_cell.length_a   1.000
_cell.length_b   1.000
_cell.length_c   1.000
_cell.angle_alpha   90.00
_cell.angle_beta   90.00
_cell.angle_gamma   90.00
#
_symmetry.space_group_name_H-M   'P 1'
#
loop_
_entity.id
_entity.type
_entity.pdbx_description
1 polymer ?
#
loop_
_entity_poly.entity_id
_entity_poly.type
_entity_poly.pdbx_seq_one_letter_code
_entity_poly.pdbx_strand_id
1 'polypeptide(L)'
;GMFTCPAFPVDHVVDPTGAGDSFAGGFVGHLAQTRDHSLANFRRAIAHGCVVASFTVEDFSTNRLVSVTPESLVDRYRALRDLTQFDDVTPAHPPVGSVHHAQGAPH
;
A
#
# COMPACT_ATOMS: atom_id res chain seq x y z
N GLY A 1 -1.03 17.62 6.91
CA GLY A 1 -1.83 16.63 6.18
C GLY A 1 -1.72 15.28 6.86
N MET A 2 -2.77 14.47 6.80
CA MET A 2 -2.80 13.10 7.35
C MET A 2 -2.18 12.12 6.35
N PHE A 3 -1.44 11.13 6.83
CA PHE A 3 -0.99 9.98 6.04
C PHE A 3 -1.52 8.71 6.69
N THR A 4 -2.13 7.85 5.89
CA THR A 4 -2.64 6.55 6.32
C THR A 4 -1.96 5.47 5.51
N CYS A 5 -1.50 4.44 6.20
CA CYS A 5 -1.00 3.22 5.57
C CYS A 5 -2.00 2.10 5.92
N PRO A 6 -2.51 1.34 4.95
CA PRO A 6 -3.36 0.20 5.25
C PRO A 6 -2.56 -0.88 6.01
N ALA A 7 -3.28 -1.74 6.73
CA ALA A 7 -2.70 -3.00 7.18
C ALA A 7 -2.46 -3.92 5.97
N PHE A 8 -1.42 -4.74 6.03
CA PHE A 8 -1.22 -5.78 5.01
C PHE A 8 -2.27 -6.89 5.19
N PRO A 9 -3.00 -7.28 4.13
CA PRO A 9 -3.95 -8.38 4.18
C PRO A 9 -3.19 -9.69 4.42
N VAL A 10 -3.56 -10.39 5.48
CA VAL A 10 -3.01 -11.70 5.82
C VAL A 10 -4.15 -12.72 5.78
N ASP A 11 -3.94 -13.84 5.10
CA ASP A 11 -5.00 -14.85 4.88
C ASP A 11 -5.46 -15.48 6.19
N HIS A 12 -4.51 -15.76 7.09
CA HIS A 12 -4.77 -16.30 8.42
C HIS A 12 -3.90 -15.60 9.47
N VAL A 13 -4.56 -14.99 10.46
CA VAL A 13 -3.89 -14.47 11.66
C VAL A 13 -3.71 -15.63 12.64
N VAL A 14 -2.47 -15.99 12.93
CA VAL A 14 -2.10 -17.11 13.81
C VAL A 14 -1.83 -16.62 15.24
N ASP A 15 -1.01 -15.57 15.40
CA ASP A 15 -0.64 -15.00 16.70
C ASP A 15 -0.35 -13.49 16.57
N PRO A 16 -1.10 -12.58 17.22
CA PRO A 16 -0.84 -11.14 17.15
C PRO A 16 0.35 -10.70 18.02
N THR A 17 0.92 -11.58 18.85
CA THR A 17 2.00 -11.27 19.78
C THR A 17 3.21 -10.74 19.01
N GLY A 18 3.74 -9.58 19.43
CA GLY A 18 4.94 -8.99 18.84
C GLY A 18 4.72 -8.23 17.53
N ALA A 19 3.50 -8.12 17.00
CA ALA A 19 3.21 -7.31 15.81
C ALA A 19 3.57 -5.83 16.02
N GLY A 20 3.30 -5.28 17.21
CA GLY A 20 3.66 -3.91 17.58
C GLY A 20 5.17 -3.69 17.65
N ASP A 21 5.90 -4.60 18.30
CA ASP A 21 7.36 -4.53 18.40
C ASP A 21 8.02 -4.71 17.03
N SER A 22 7.46 -5.57 16.19
CA SER A 22 7.88 -5.77 14.80
C SER A 22 7.66 -4.52 13.96
N PHE A 23 6.52 -3.85 14.12
CA PHE A 23 6.26 -2.56 13.49
C PHE A 23 7.29 -1.52 13.92
N ALA A 24 7.50 -1.37 15.23
CA ALA A 24 8.43 -0.39 15.79
C ALA A 24 9.86 -0.65 15.32
N GLY A 25 10.31 -1.92 15.34
CA GLY A 25 11.61 -2.34 14.84
C GLY A 25 11.79 -2.08 13.35
N GLY A 26 10.80 -2.42 12.53
CA GLY A 26 10.81 -2.15 11.09
C GLY A 26 10.83 -0.66 10.75
N PHE A 27 10.09 0.15 11.51
CA PHE A 27 10.04 1.60 11.36
C PHE A 27 11.37 2.27 11.75
N VAL A 28 11.86 2.01 12.97
CA VAL A 28 13.11 2.59 13.47
C VAL A 28 14.30 2.09 12.65
N GLY A 29 14.31 0.81 12.27
CA GLY A 29 15.34 0.22 11.43
C GLY A 29 15.46 0.91 10.06
N HIS A 30 14.33 1.19 9.40
CA HIS A 30 14.32 1.92 8.12
C HIS A 30 14.88 3.35 8.26
N LEU A 31 14.48 4.07 9.30
CA LEU A 31 15.00 5.42 9.57
C LEU A 31 16.50 5.41 9.87
N ALA A 32 16.96 4.46 10.70
CA ALA A 32 18.37 4.33 11.06
C ALA A 32 19.24 3.98 9.84
N GLN A 33 18.75 3.10 8.96
CA GLN A 33 19.46 2.70 7.74
C GLN A 33 19.60 3.85 6.74
N THR A 34 18.53 4.63 6.55
CA THR A 34 18.48 5.70 5.56
C THR A 34 19.05 7.03 6.07
N ARG A 35 19.06 7.25 7.39
CA ARG A 35 19.44 8.52 8.05
C ARG A 35 18.69 9.75 7.50
N ASP A 36 17.53 9.52 6.91
CA ASP A 36 16.68 10.54 6.29
C ASP A 36 15.41 10.70 7.13
N HIS A 37 15.23 11.87 7.73
CA HIS A 37 14.05 12.19 8.55
C HIS A 37 13.03 13.05 7.80
N SER A 38 13.11 13.10 6.46
CA SER A 38 12.11 13.77 5.63
C SER A 38 10.73 13.11 5.79
N LEU A 39 9.67 13.91 5.64
CA LEU A 39 8.30 13.41 5.69
C LEU A 39 8.06 12.26 4.69
N ALA A 40 8.68 12.34 3.50
CA ALA A 40 8.61 11.30 2.49
C ALA A 40 9.25 9.99 2.98
N ASN A 41 10.36 10.06 3.71
CA ASN A 41 10.98 8.88 4.29
C ASN A 41 10.24 8.35 5.51
N PHE A 42 9.64 9.20 6.34
CA PHE A 42 8.74 8.77 7.41
C PHE A 42 7.57 7.93 6.89
N ARG A 43 6.96 8.32 5.76
CA ARG A 43 5.90 7.53 5.11
C ARG A 43 6.40 6.16 4.67
N ARG A 44 7.61 6.10 4.10
CA ARG A 44 8.27 4.84 3.71
C ARG A 44 8.56 3.96 4.93
N ALA A 45 9.04 4.56 6.03
CA ALA A 45 9.30 3.86 7.28
C ALA A 45 8.02 3.27 7.91
N ILE A 46 6.90 4.01 7.86
CA ILE A 46 5.60 3.50 8.32
C ILE A 46 5.19 2.27 7.52
N ALA A 47 5.26 2.35 6.18
CA ALA A 47 4.97 1.21 5.32
C ALA A 47 5.90 0.02 5.60
N HIS A 48 7.18 0.29 5.85
CA HIS A 48 8.16 -0.73 6.22
C HIS A 48 7.79 -1.43 7.55
N GLY A 49 7.39 -0.67 8.57
CA GLY A 49 6.87 -1.22 9.82
C GLY A 49 5.64 -2.10 9.61
N CYS A 50 4.67 -1.66 8.78
CA CYS A 50 3.49 -2.45 8.45
C CYS A 50 3.85 -3.80 7.79
N VAL A 51 4.81 -3.78 6.86
CA VAL A 51 5.31 -4.99 6.21
C VAL A 51 5.98 -5.92 7.22
N VAL A 52 6.86 -5.42 8.08
CA VAL A 52 7.54 -6.27 9.09
C VAL A 52 6.54 -6.87 10.08
N ALA A 53 5.55 -6.10 10.54
CA ALA A 53 4.48 -6.58 11.42
C ALA A 53 3.57 -7.63 10.76
N SER A 54 3.37 -7.55 9.44
CA SER A 54 2.62 -8.58 8.72
C SER A 54 3.31 -9.93 8.74
N PHE A 55 4.64 -9.95 8.93
CA PHE A 55 5.38 -11.21 9.01
C PHE A 55 5.13 -11.94 10.32
N THR A 56 5.02 -11.22 11.44
CA THR A 56 4.81 -11.81 12.77
C THR A 56 3.43 -12.40 12.98
N VAL A 57 2.41 -11.95 12.26
CA VAL A 57 1.03 -12.39 12.51
C VAL A 57 0.62 -13.68 11.78
N GLU A 58 1.41 -14.18 10.82
CA GLU A 58 1.07 -15.38 10.03
C GLU A 58 1.72 -16.68 10.55
N ASP A 59 2.48 -16.64 11.65
CA ASP A 59 3.06 -17.84 12.26
C ASP A 59 3.12 -17.68 13.79
N PHE A 60 3.36 -18.77 14.51
CA PHE A 60 3.42 -18.76 15.96
C PHE A 60 4.68 -18.02 16.45
N SER A 61 4.51 -16.98 17.28
CA SER A 61 5.60 -16.21 17.87
C SER A 61 6.55 -15.61 16.82
N THR A 62 7.83 -15.44 17.15
CA THR A 62 8.83 -14.78 16.27
C THR A 62 9.42 -15.69 15.19
N ASN A 63 8.95 -16.94 15.06
CA ASN A 63 9.55 -17.93 14.15
C ASN A 63 9.54 -17.46 12.69
N ARG A 64 8.52 -16.71 12.27
CA ARG A 64 8.46 -16.19 10.91
C ARG A 64 9.40 -15.02 10.64
N LEU A 65 9.83 -14.28 11.67
CA LEU A 65 10.87 -13.25 11.49
C LEU A 65 12.23 -13.89 11.15
N VAL A 66 12.48 -15.13 11.58
CA VAL A 66 13.73 -15.85 11.31
C VAL A 66 13.85 -16.25 9.83
N SER A 67 12.72 -16.37 9.12
CA SER A 67 12.67 -16.76 7.70
C SER A 67 12.44 -15.59 6.74
N VAL A 68 12.31 -14.35 7.22
CA VAL A 68 12.19 -13.16 6.36
C VAL A 68 13.48 -12.95 5.60
N THR A 69 13.40 -12.98 4.27
CA THR A 69 14.49 -12.59 3.37
C THR A 69 14.30 -11.18 2.84
N PRO A 70 15.37 -10.48 2.40
CA PRO A 70 15.25 -9.17 1.76
C PRO A 70 14.28 -9.17 0.57
N GLU A 71 14.25 -10.26 -0.20
CA GLU A 71 13.36 -10.43 -1.36
C GLU A 71 11.90 -10.48 -0.91
N SER A 72 11.58 -11.32 0.08
CA SER A 72 10.22 -11.44 0.63
C SER A 72 9.69 -10.11 1.20
N LEU A 73 10.57 -9.32 1.83
CA LEU A 73 10.27 -8.00 2.35
C LEU A 73 9.95 -7.01 1.21
N VAL A 74 10.76 -7.00 0.15
CA VAL A 74 10.55 -6.15 -1.04
C VAL A 74 9.25 -6.52 -1.75
N ASP A 75 8.98 -7.80 -1.94
CA ASP A 75 7.77 -8.28 -2.61
C ASP A 75 6.53 -7.88 -1.83
N ARG A 76 6.57 -8.03 -0.50
CA ARG A 76 5.46 -7.64 0.36
C ARG A 76 5.27 -6.12 0.42
N TYR A 77 6.35 -5.35 0.40
CA TYR A 77 6.27 -3.90 0.32
C TYR A 77 5.61 -3.44 -0.98
N ARG A 78 5.96 -4.06 -2.11
CA ARG A 78 5.32 -3.79 -3.40
C ARG A 78 3.83 -4.12 -3.34
N ALA A 79 3.47 -5.29 -2.83
CA ALA A 79 2.08 -5.67 -2.64
C ALA A 79 1.31 -4.66 -1.77
N LEU A 80 1.90 -4.21 -0.64
CA LEU A 80 1.28 -3.20 0.22
C LEU A 80 1.05 -1.86 -0.51
N ARG A 81 2.03 -1.43 -1.31
CA ARG A 81 1.91 -0.21 -2.13
C ARG A 81 0.78 -0.35 -3.15
N ASP A 82 0.72 -1.49 -3.84
CA ASP A 82 -0.21 -1.73 -4.93
C ASP A 82 -1.67 -1.81 -4.41
N LEU A 83 -1.90 -2.20 -3.14
CA LEU A 83 -3.22 -2.10 -2.48
C LEU A 83 -3.76 -0.68 -2.35
N THR A 84 -2.90 0.33 -2.40
CA THR A 84 -3.29 1.75 -2.30
C THR A 84 -3.39 2.43 -3.66
N GLN A 85 -3.03 1.73 -4.74
CA GLN A 85 -3.14 2.24 -6.10
C GLN A 85 -4.52 1.83 -6.64
N PHE A 86 -5.43 2.79 -6.69
CA PHE A 86 -6.72 2.64 -7.37
C PHE A 86 -6.61 3.35 -8.71
N ASP A 87 -7.19 2.75 -9.76
CA ASP A 87 -7.37 3.45 -11.02
C ASP A 87 -8.44 4.53 -10.87
N ASP A 88 -8.25 5.66 -11.55
CA ASP A 88 -9.28 6.70 -11.62
C ASP A 88 -10.54 6.13 -12.29
N VAL A 89 -11.70 6.50 -11.74
CA VAL A 89 -12.98 6.19 -12.38
C VAL A 89 -13.05 6.99 -13.67
N THR A 90 -12.74 6.36 -14.81
CA THR A 90 -13.01 6.97 -16.11
C THR A 90 -14.53 6.96 -16.30
N PRO A 91 -15.21 8.12 -16.40
CA PRO A 91 -16.58 8.13 -16.85
C PRO A 91 -16.58 7.63 -18.28
N ALA A 92 -17.36 6.59 -18.60
CA ALA A 92 -17.61 6.22 -19.99
C ALA A 92 -18.09 7.48 -20.75
N HIS A 93 -17.49 7.70 -21.92
CA HIS A 93 -17.56 8.83 -22.88
C HIS A 93 -18.96 9.52 -23.05
N PRO A 94 -19.06 10.77 -23.58
CA PRO A 94 -19.59 11.98 -22.98
C PRO A 94 -20.93 12.37 -23.70
N PRO A 95 -21.41 13.64 -23.75
CA PRO A 95 -22.73 13.92 -24.31
C PRO A 95 -22.76 13.71 -25.83
N VAL A 96 -23.81 13.05 -26.31
CA VAL A 96 -24.12 12.90 -27.74
C VAL A 96 -24.28 14.29 -28.35
N GLY A 97 -23.26 14.73 -29.09
CA GLY A 97 -23.23 15.99 -29.81
C GLY A 97 -23.92 15.89 -31.18
N SER A 98 -24.85 16.82 -31.41
CA SER A 98 -25.23 17.43 -32.69
C SER A 98 -25.56 16.50 -33.87
N VAL A 99 -26.86 16.31 -34.11
CA VAL A 99 -27.36 16.06 -35.47
C VAL A 99 -27.20 17.34 -36.30
N HIS A 100 -26.40 17.22 -37.36
CA HIS A 100 -26.16 18.23 -38.37
C HIS A 100 -27.42 18.63 -39.15
N HIS A 101 -27.41 19.89 -39.60
CA HIS A 101 -28.23 20.49 -40.66
C HIS A 101 -28.62 19.54 -41.81
N ALA A 102 -29.89 19.62 -42.22
CA ALA A 102 -30.29 19.43 -43.62
C ALA A 102 -31.27 20.55 -44.02
N GLN A 103 -30.85 21.35 -45.02
CA GLN A 103 -31.67 22.31 -45.76
C GLN A 103 -32.91 21.67 -46.43
N GLY A 104 -33.97 22.46 -46.61
CA GLY A 104 -34.99 22.20 -47.64
C GLY A 104 -36.31 22.96 -47.47
N ALA A 105 -36.40 24.19 -48.03
CA ALA A 105 -37.67 24.79 -48.50
C ALA A 105 -38.21 23.97 -49.72
N PRO A 106 -39.47 24.06 -50.20
CA PRO A 106 -40.34 25.24 -50.41
C PRO A 106 -41.80 25.01 -49.91
N HIS A 107 -42.78 25.91 -49.89
CA HIS A 107 -43.23 27.03 -50.74
C HIS A 107 -43.95 28.08 -49.88
#